data_AF-A0A8H2ZII5-F1
#
_entry.id   AF-A0A8H2ZII5-F1
#
_cell.length_a   1.000
_cell.length_b   1.000
_cell.length_c   1.000
_cell.angle_alpha   90.00
_cell.angle_beta   90.00
_cell.angle_gamma   90.00
#
_symmetry.space_group_name_H-M   'P 1'
#
loop_
_entity.id
_entity.type
_entity.pdbx_description
1 polymer ?
#
loop_
_entity_poly.entity_id
_entity_poly.type
_entity_poly.pdbx_seq_one_letter_code
_entity_poly.pdbx_strand_id
1 'polypeptide(L)'
;MLRSLSRAVAVTVKPTKCMITGMPAIALGMLVRHNGTYIKNNTLRETASAGPVDITPLRLSNELYAEFRVHGRPYVVTEGDKVILPYKVKNAEVGDILALTDVRTIGSRNYKLVDEPIDPSLYNLKATVLEKSKRKFEIREVTKRRNRRVRHAKRKGDLTMIRISELSVN
;
A
#
# COMPACT_ATOMS: atom_id res chain seq x y z
N MET A 1 17.27 44.09 41.64
CA MET A 1 16.49 45.08 40.85
C MET A 1 16.53 44.63 39.40
N LEU A 2 15.43 44.08 38.85
CA LEU A 2 14.55 44.73 37.85
C LEU A 2 15.35 45.10 36.57
N ARG A 3 15.07 44.64 35.35
CA ARG A 3 13.77 44.32 34.71
C ARG A 3 13.93 43.33 33.56
N SER A 4 12.87 42.54 33.38
CA SER A 4 12.45 41.88 32.14
C SER A 4 12.29 42.87 30.98
N LEU A 5 12.34 42.36 29.75
CA LEU A 5 11.34 42.63 28.70
C LEU A 5 11.58 41.65 27.53
N SER A 6 10.71 40.66 27.45
CA SER A 6 10.51 39.75 26.33
C SER A 6 9.97 40.53 25.13
N ARG A 7 10.64 40.42 23.97
CA ARG A 7 10.14 40.99 22.71
C ARG A 7 9.61 39.85 21.84
N ALA A 8 8.30 39.61 21.92
CA ALA A 8 7.60 38.78 20.97
C ALA A 8 7.48 39.54 19.63
N VAL A 9 7.98 38.94 18.55
CA VAL A 9 7.79 39.44 17.18
C VAL A 9 6.70 38.60 16.54
N ALA A 10 5.51 39.17 16.42
CA ALA A 10 4.42 38.56 15.65
C ALA A 10 4.68 38.79 14.15
N VAL A 11 4.79 37.70 13.39
CA VAL A 11 4.86 37.74 11.92
C VAL A 11 3.48 37.37 11.39
N THR A 12 2.73 38.38 10.95
CA THR A 12 1.47 38.22 10.22
C THR A 12 1.76 37.86 8.77
N VAL A 13 1.51 36.61 8.40
CA VAL A 13 1.60 36.15 7.00
C VAL A 13 0.28 36.52 6.31
N LYS A 14 0.33 37.43 5.32
CA LYS A 14 -0.83 37.78 4.49
C LYS A 14 -1.20 36.59 3.58
N PRO A 15 -2.49 36.27 3.39
CA PRO A 15 -2.91 35.29 2.40
C PRO A 15 -2.76 35.89 0.99
N THR A 16 -1.92 35.26 0.17
CA THR A 16 -1.82 35.58 -1.25
C THR A 16 -3.07 35.08 -1.98
N LYS A 17 -3.88 36.01 -2.51
CA LYS A 17 -4.96 35.72 -3.46
C LYS A 17 -4.36 35.12 -4.73
N CYS A 18 -4.71 33.88 -5.04
CA CYS A 18 -4.48 33.27 -6.33
C CYS A 18 -5.52 33.84 -7.32
N MET A 19 -5.09 34.73 -8.22
CA MET A 19 -5.90 35.12 -9.37
C MET A 19 -5.72 34.08 -10.47
N ILE A 20 -6.72 33.20 -10.63
CA ILE A 20 -6.88 32.37 -11.82
C ILE A 20 -7.75 33.18 -12.77
N THR A 21 -7.12 34.01 -13.61
CA THR A 21 -7.78 34.67 -14.74
C THR A 21 -7.31 34.02 -16.02
N GLY A 22 -8.23 33.38 -16.74
CA GLY A 22 -8.05 33.03 -18.16
C GLY A 22 -8.11 31.53 -18.47
N MET A 23 -9.33 30.99 -18.55
CA MET A 23 -9.59 29.85 -19.44
C MET A 23 -10.54 30.34 -20.54
N PRO A 24 -10.15 30.30 -21.83
CA PRO A 24 -11.09 30.60 -22.90
C PRO A 24 -12.05 29.42 -23.10
N ALA A 25 -13.34 29.73 -23.12
CA ALA A 25 -14.39 28.81 -23.53
C ALA A 25 -14.32 28.61 -25.05
N ILE A 26 -14.00 27.39 -25.50
CA ILE A 26 -14.27 26.94 -26.87
C ILE A 26 -15.49 26.03 -26.79
N ALA A 27 -16.60 26.52 -27.29
CA ALA A 27 -17.81 25.74 -27.55
C ALA A 27 -17.93 25.48 -29.07
N LEU A 28 -18.71 24.46 -29.43
CA LEU A 28 -18.85 23.76 -30.72
C LEU A 28 -17.78 22.69 -30.93
N GLY A 29 -18.08 21.40 -31.10
CA GLY A 29 -19.33 20.76 -31.44
C GLY A 29 -19.01 19.60 -32.37
N MET A 30 -19.05 18.37 -31.87
CA MET A 30 -19.28 17.20 -32.71
C MET A 30 -19.70 16.04 -31.83
N LEU A 31 -20.97 15.68 -31.95
CA LEU A 31 -21.61 14.54 -31.36
C LEU A 31 -21.09 13.29 -32.10
N VAL A 32 -20.00 12.71 -31.62
CA VAL A 32 -19.53 11.41 -32.10
C VAL A 32 -20.36 10.34 -31.41
N ARG A 33 -21.11 9.63 -32.24
CA ARG A 33 -21.98 8.51 -31.90
C ARG A 33 -21.27 7.55 -30.96
N HIS A 34 -21.86 7.34 -29.79
CA HIS A 34 -21.51 6.24 -28.90
C HIS A 34 -21.87 4.92 -29.60
N ASN A 35 -20.88 4.28 -30.23
CA ASN A 35 -20.96 2.84 -30.46
C ASN A 35 -20.66 2.19 -29.12
N GLY A 36 -21.74 1.90 -28.37
CA GLY A 36 -21.69 1.13 -27.15
C GLY A 36 -21.08 -0.24 -27.43
N THR A 37 -19.82 -0.42 -27.08
CA THR A 37 -19.24 -1.73 -26.94
C THR A 37 -19.79 -2.34 -25.66
N TYR A 38 -20.64 -3.34 -25.87
CA TYR A 38 -21.20 -4.21 -24.85
C TYR A 38 -20.09 -4.78 -23.95
N ILE A 39 -19.93 -4.21 -22.76
CA ILE A 39 -19.15 -4.84 -21.70
C ILE A 39 -20.00 -6.01 -21.24
N LYS A 40 -19.54 -7.24 -21.54
CA LYS A 40 -20.02 -8.45 -20.87
C LYS A 40 -19.73 -8.27 -19.38
N ASN A 41 -20.74 -7.82 -18.63
CA ASN A 41 -20.73 -7.90 -17.18
C ASN A 41 -20.62 -9.39 -16.86
N ASN A 42 -19.42 -9.86 -16.54
CA ASN A 42 -19.24 -11.18 -15.98
C ASN A 42 -19.91 -11.13 -14.61
N THR A 43 -21.13 -11.67 -14.54
CA THR A 43 -21.96 -11.71 -13.34
C THR A 43 -21.19 -12.48 -12.27
N LEU A 44 -20.48 -11.77 -11.38
CA LEU A 44 -20.04 -12.34 -10.12
C LEU A 44 -21.32 -12.76 -9.39
N ARG A 45 -21.53 -14.07 -9.27
CA ARG A 45 -22.64 -14.62 -8.50
C ARG A 45 -22.37 -14.31 -7.02
N GLU A 46 -22.95 -13.24 -6.52
CA GLU A 46 -23.02 -12.98 -5.08
C GLU A 46 -24.07 -13.90 -4.48
N THR A 47 -23.66 -15.11 -4.11
CA THR A 47 -24.50 -16.01 -3.34
C THR A 47 -24.48 -15.53 -1.89
N ALA A 48 -25.39 -14.63 -1.52
CA ALA A 48 -25.62 -14.25 -0.13
C ALA A 48 -26.34 -15.40 0.60
N SER A 49 -25.60 -16.43 1.00
CA SER A 49 -26.12 -17.51 1.84
C SER A 49 -25.90 -17.17 3.31
N ALA A 50 -26.99 -17.07 4.08
CA ALA A 50 -27.01 -16.81 5.53
C ALA A 50 -26.47 -17.99 6.40
N GLY A 51 -25.61 -18.85 5.85
CA GLY A 51 -24.99 -20.00 6.52
C GLY A 51 -23.48 -19.82 6.68
N PRO A 52 -22.78 -20.79 7.32
CA PRO A 52 -21.32 -20.76 7.40
C PRO A 52 -20.71 -20.67 5.99
N VAL A 53 -19.68 -19.83 5.85
CA VAL A 53 -19.03 -19.58 4.55
C VAL A 53 -18.39 -20.87 4.05
N ASP A 54 -18.79 -21.31 2.85
CA ASP A 54 -18.26 -22.53 2.25
C ASP A 54 -16.84 -22.30 1.70
N ILE A 55 -15.84 -22.74 2.46
CA ILE A 55 -14.41 -22.65 2.11
C ILE A 55 -13.87 -23.92 1.42
N THR A 56 -14.70 -24.93 1.20
CA THR A 56 -14.28 -26.19 0.54
C THR A 56 -13.57 -26.00 -0.80
N PRO A 57 -13.99 -25.09 -1.72
CA PRO A 57 -13.28 -24.94 -2.99
C PRO A 57 -11.86 -24.39 -2.83
N LEU A 58 -11.60 -23.59 -1.79
CA LEU A 58 -10.26 -23.07 -1.52
C LEU A 58 -9.35 -24.14 -0.90
N ARG A 59 -9.89 -24.93 0.04
CA ARG A 59 -9.17 -26.05 0.66
C ARG A 59 -8.72 -27.11 -0.36
N LEU A 60 -9.55 -27.38 -1.37
CA LEU A 60 -9.25 -28.40 -2.39
C LEU A 60 -8.27 -27.92 -3.47
N SER A 61 -8.04 -26.61 -3.56
CA SER A 61 -7.21 -26.04 -4.62
C SER A 61 -5.72 -26.20 -4.35
N ASN A 62 -4.95 -26.51 -5.41
CA ASN A 62 -3.48 -26.67 -5.31
C ASN A 62 -2.75 -25.32 -5.29
N GLU A 63 -3.32 -24.30 -5.93
CA GLU A 63 -2.71 -22.98 -6.09
C GLU A 63 -3.56 -21.94 -5.37
N LEU A 64 -2.94 -21.26 -4.42
CA LEU A 64 -3.52 -20.21 -3.61
C LEU A 64 -2.69 -18.93 -3.71
N TYR A 65 -3.38 -17.79 -3.70
CA TYR A 65 -2.80 -16.49 -3.46
C TYR A 65 -3.49 -15.83 -2.27
N ALA A 66 -2.77 -14.95 -1.59
CA ALA A 66 -3.30 -14.13 -0.52
C ALA A 66 -2.97 -12.65 -0.76
N GLU A 67 -3.90 -11.78 -0.39
CA GLU A 67 -3.67 -10.34 -0.23
C GLU A 67 -3.65 -10.04 1.26
N PHE A 68 -2.47 -9.82 1.82
CA PHE A 68 -2.30 -9.42 3.22
C PHE A 68 -1.88 -7.97 3.31
N ARG A 69 -2.13 -7.35 4.46
CA ARG A 69 -1.76 -5.97 4.72
C ARG A 69 -0.74 -5.89 5.82
N VAL A 70 0.25 -5.03 5.64
CA VAL A 70 1.15 -4.63 6.72
C VAL A 70 1.11 -3.13 6.88
N HIS A 71 0.66 -2.68 8.05
CA HIS A 71 0.42 -1.27 8.35
C HIS A 71 -0.44 -0.58 7.25
N GLY A 72 -1.50 -1.25 6.80
CA GLY A 72 -2.43 -0.74 5.78
C GLY A 72 -1.93 -0.80 4.33
N ARG A 73 -0.75 -1.38 4.06
CA ARG A 73 -0.23 -1.58 2.69
C ARG A 73 -0.52 -3.00 2.22
N PRO A 74 -1.28 -3.20 1.12
CA PRO A 74 -1.60 -4.52 0.62
C PRO A 74 -0.44 -5.13 -0.18
N TYR A 75 -0.24 -6.44 -0.01
CA TYR A 75 0.73 -7.25 -0.74
C TYR A 75 0.03 -8.53 -1.21
N VAL A 76 0.02 -8.75 -2.53
CA VAL A 76 -0.49 -9.98 -3.15
C VAL A 76 0.66 -10.95 -3.33
N VAL A 77 0.52 -12.16 -2.82
CA VAL A 77 1.57 -13.16 -2.76
C VAL A 77 1.05 -14.59 -2.94
N THR A 78 1.93 -15.47 -3.39
CA THR A 78 1.80 -16.93 -3.26
C THR A 78 2.81 -17.48 -2.25
N GLU A 79 2.76 -18.78 -1.99
CA GLU A 79 3.81 -19.46 -1.24
C GLU A 79 5.17 -19.31 -1.95
N GLY A 80 6.25 -19.07 -1.19
CA GLY A 80 7.62 -18.96 -1.70
C GLY A 80 8.01 -17.55 -2.19
N ASP A 81 7.05 -16.65 -2.37
CA ASP A 81 7.28 -15.29 -2.82
C ASP A 81 8.12 -14.48 -1.83
N LYS A 82 8.91 -13.54 -2.38
CA LYS A 82 9.70 -12.58 -1.60
C LYS A 82 9.02 -11.22 -1.63
N VAL A 83 8.67 -10.70 -0.45
CA VAL A 83 8.09 -9.37 -0.28
C VAL A 83 9.12 -8.42 0.29
N ILE A 84 9.21 -7.23 -0.29
CA ILE A 84 10.09 -6.16 0.19
C ILE A 84 9.26 -5.11 0.92
N LEU A 85 9.40 -5.06 2.24
CA LEU A 85 8.77 -4.06 3.08
C LEU A 85 9.59 -2.76 3.06
N PRO A 86 8.94 -1.59 2.86
CA PRO A 86 9.62 -0.29 2.76
C PRO A 86 9.94 0.33 4.13
N TYR A 87 10.30 -0.48 5.13
CA TYR A 87 10.68 -0.03 6.47
C TYR A 87 11.49 -1.12 7.19
N LYS A 88 12.13 -0.74 8.29
CA LYS A 88 12.83 -1.65 9.19
C LYS A 88 11.86 -2.25 10.20
N VAL A 89 11.67 -3.57 10.16
CA VAL A 89 10.95 -4.29 11.22
C VAL A 89 11.82 -4.32 12.49
N LYS A 90 11.26 -3.87 13.61
CA LYS A 90 11.97 -3.80 14.91
C LYS A 90 11.72 -5.03 15.80
N ASN A 91 10.53 -5.60 15.72
CA ASN A 91 10.07 -6.62 16.67
C ASN A 91 10.50 -8.04 16.33
N ALA A 92 11.06 -8.24 15.14
CA ALA A 92 11.49 -9.53 14.63
C ALA A 92 12.89 -9.39 14.04
N GLU A 93 13.74 -10.38 14.27
CA GLU A 93 15.07 -10.50 13.72
C GLU A 93 15.10 -11.38 12.47
N VAL A 94 16.27 -11.46 11.82
CA VAL A 94 16.45 -12.31 10.64
C VAL A 94 16.35 -13.78 11.08
N GLY A 95 15.50 -14.55 10.39
CA GLY A 95 15.18 -15.93 10.72
C GLY A 95 13.86 -16.11 11.47
N ASP A 96 13.29 -15.03 12.05
CA ASP A 96 12.02 -15.12 12.76
C ASP A 96 10.85 -15.34 11.81
N ILE A 97 9.82 -16.01 12.33
CA ILE A 97 8.57 -16.31 11.62
C ILE A 97 7.48 -15.34 12.10
N LEU A 98 6.85 -14.68 11.14
CA LEU A 98 5.75 -13.76 11.32
C LEU A 98 4.44 -14.46 10.95
N ALA A 99 3.49 -14.53 11.88
CA ALA A 99 2.11 -14.88 11.58
C ALA A 99 1.38 -13.64 11.05
N LEU A 100 0.89 -13.70 9.81
CA LEU A 100 0.23 -12.57 9.16
C LEU A 100 -1.27 -12.57 9.49
N THR A 101 -1.67 -11.70 10.43
CA THR A 101 -3.04 -11.63 10.95
C THR A 101 -3.99 -10.79 10.11
N ASP A 102 -3.50 -9.73 9.46
CA ASP A 102 -4.32 -8.84 8.63
C ASP A 102 -4.33 -9.34 7.17
N VAL A 103 -5.22 -10.28 6.88
CA VAL A 103 -5.42 -10.84 5.53
C VAL A 103 -6.79 -10.43 5.03
N ARG A 104 -6.82 -9.86 3.82
CA ARG A 104 -8.04 -9.36 3.19
C ARG A 104 -8.68 -10.37 2.25
N THR A 105 -7.84 -11.00 1.43
CA THR A 105 -8.29 -11.90 0.37
C THR A 105 -7.47 -13.17 0.40
N ILE A 106 -8.12 -14.32 0.36
CA ILE A 106 -7.49 -15.60 0.01
C ILE A 106 -8.22 -16.13 -1.20
N GLY A 107 -7.49 -16.44 -2.26
CA GLY A 107 -8.10 -16.86 -3.51
C GLY A 107 -7.36 -17.98 -4.18
N SER A 108 -8.11 -18.72 -4.98
CA SER A 108 -7.59 -19.56 -6.03
C SER A 108 -7.98 -18.96 -7.38
N ARG A 109 -7.84 -19.72 -8.46
CA ARG A 109 -8.12 -19.27 -9.83
C ARG A 109 -9.57 -18.77 -10.02
N ASN A 110 -10.54 -19.50 -9.48
CA ASN A 110 -11.97 -19.28 -9.76
C ASN A 110 -12.76 -18.75 -8.55
N TYR A 111 -12.24 -18.93 -7.33
CA TYR A 111 -12.93 -18.61 -6.08
C TYR A 111 -12.03 -17.74 -5.21
N LYS A 112 -12.64 -16.84 -4.43
CA LYS A 112 -11.93 -16.06 -3.42
C LYS A 112 -12.81 -15.83 -2.21
N LEU A 113 -12.21 -15.93 -1.04
CA LEU A 113 -12.73 -15.46 0.24
C LEU A 113 -12.22 -14.03 0.44
N VAL A 114 -13.13 -13.10 0.68
CA VAL A 114 -12.81 -11.68 0.88
C VAL A 114 -13.48 -11.23 2.17
N ASP A 115 -12.69 -10.66 3.08
CA ASP A 115 -13.16 -10.06 4.32
C ASP A 115 -12.21 -8.93 4.78
N GLU A 116 -12.52 -8.24 5.87
CA GLU A 116 -11.72 -7.14 6.38
C GLU A 116 -11.63 -7.10 7.91
N PRO A 117 -10.72 -7.86 8.56
CA PRO A 117 -9.86 -8.94 8.07
C PRO A 117 -10.52 -10.33 8.18
N ILE A 118 -10.01 -11.32 7.43
CA ILE A 118 -10.44 -12.72 7.53
C ILE A 118 -10.07 -13.28 8.91
N ASP A 119 -10.92 -14.14 9.47
CA ASP A 119 -10.65 -14.82 10.75
C ASP A 119 -9.36 -15.67 10.68
N PRO A 120 -8.38 -15.45 11.57
CA PRO A 120 -7.11 -16.18 11.58
C PRO A 120 -7.23 -17.70 11.75
N SER A 121 -8.36 -18.20 12.25
CA SER A 121 -8.56 -19.65 12.42
C SER A 121 -8.73 -20.37 11.08
N LEU A 122 -9.17 -19.65 10.04
CA LEU A 122 -9.50 -20.21 8.72
C LEU A 122 -8.26 -20.47 7.85
N TYR A 123 -7.10 -19.93 8.21
CA TYR A 123 -5.92 -20.00 7.36
C TYR A 123 -4.61 -20.00 8.16
N ASN A 124 -3.54 -20.50 7.55
CA ASN A 124 -2.17 -20.27 8.01
C ASN A 124 -1.44 -19.47 6.94
N LEU A 125 -1.03 -18.25 7.31
CA LEU A 125 -0.15 -17.43 6.50
C LEU A 125 1.06 -17.01 7.33
N LYS A 126 2.21 -17.61 7.01
CA LYS A 126 3.47 -17.38 7.72
C LYS A 126 4.51 -16.80 6.76
N ALA A 127 5.31 -15.88 7.28
CA ALA A 127 6.41 -15.29 6.55
C ALA A 127 7.70 -15.28 7.38
N THR A 128 8.81 -15.72 6.80
CA THR A 128 10.13 -15.67 7.44
C THR A 128 10.85 -14.39 7.06
N VAL A 129 11.47 -13.71 8.02
CA VAL A 129 12.33 -12.56 7.76
C VAL A 129 13.67 -13.04 7.20
N LEU A 130 13.97 -12.71 5.95
CA LEU A 130 15.21 -13.12 5.28
C LEU A 130 16.36 -12.16 5.52
N GLU A 131 16.12 -10.86 5.37
CA GLU A 131 17.16 -9.86 5.55
C GLU A 131 16.59 -8.50 5.94
N LYS A 132 17.41 -7.73 6.68
CA LYS A 132 17.20 -6.32 6.96
C LYS A 132 18.28 -5.53 6.22
N SER A 133 17.90 -4.88 5.14
CA SER A 133 18.82 -4.22 4.21
C SER A 133 18.50 -2.73 4.07
N LYS A 134 19.24 -2.04 3.20
CA LYS A 134 19.00 -0.64 2.86
C LYS A 134 19.02 -0.46 1.35
N ARG A 135 18.24 0.50 0.85
CA ARG A 135 18.31 0.96 -0.53
C ARG A 135 19.70 1.51 -0.84
N LYS A 136 19.99 1.62 -2.14
CA LYS A 136 21.18 2.34 -2.63
C LYS A 136 21.24 3.72 -1.99
N PHE A 137 22.44 4.11 -1.57
CA PHE A 137 22.68 5.45 -1.07
C PHE A 137 22.61 6.46 -2.22
N GLU A 138 21.75 7.46 -2.08
CA GLU A 138 21.53 8.47 -3.10
C GLU A 138 21.68 9.86 -2.51
N ILE A 139 22.19 10.80 -3.31
CA ILE A 139 22.32 12.21 -2.94
C ILE A 139 21.48 13.02 -3.92
N ARG A 140 20.44 13.67 -3.42
CA ARG A 140 19.69 14.66 -4.19
C ARG A 140 20.26 16.04 -3.92
N GLU A 141 20.71 16.71 -4.96
CA GLU A 141 21.11 18.11 -4.86
C GLU A 141 19.88 19.01 -4.87
N VAL A 142 19.81 19.90 -3.87
CA VAL A 142 18.74 20.88 -3.73
C VAL A 142 19.38 22.25 -3.69
N THR A 143 19.19 23.02 -4.76
CA THR A 143 19.66 24.40 -4.88
C THR A 143 18.56 25.29 -5.45
N LYS A 144 18.72 26.61 -5.30
CA LYS A 144 17.85 27.63 -5.91
C LYS A 144 18.62 28.30 -7.03
N ARG A 145 17.91 28.84 -8.03
CA ARG A 145 18.54 29.59 -9.14
C ARG A 145 19.33 30.78 -8.59
N ARG A 146 20.56 30.99 -9.07
CA ARG A 146 21.52 32.03 -8.62
C ARG A 146 21.91 31.94 -7.14
N ASN A 147 21.94 30.74 -6.56
CA ASN A 147 22.52 30.50 -5.24
C ASN A 147 23.74 29.58 -5.35
N ARG A 148 24.90 30.01 -4.83
CA ARG A 148 26.14 29.22 -4.82
C ARG A 148 26.08 28.04 -3.85
N ARG A 149 25.23 28.13 -2.81
CA ARG A 149 25.06 27.05 -1.82
C ARG A 149 24.16 25.96 -2.38
N VAL A 150 24.71 24.74 -2.48
CA VAL A 150 23.96 23.53 -2.82
C VAL A 150 23.76 22.69 -1.56
N ARG A 151 22.52 22.27 -1.29
CA ARG A 151 22.22 21.32 -0.21
C ARG A 151 22.21 19.91 -0.76
N HIS A 152 23.11 19.06 -0.28
CA HIS A 152 23.10 17.63 -0.58
C HIS A 152 22.15 16.89 0.37
N ALA A 153 20.95 16.56 -0.09
CA ALA A 153 19.99 15.75 0.64
C ALA A 153 20.30 14.26 0.43
N LYS A 154 20.98 13.65 1.40
CA LYS A 154 21.35 12.23 1.41
C LYS A 154 20.14 11.37 1.79
N ARG A 155 19.90 10.27 1.08
CA ARG A 155 18.86 9.29 1.40
C ARG A 155 19.38 7.86 1.26
N LYS A 156 19.06 7.03 2.25
CA LYS A 156 19.36 5.60 2.30
C LYS A 156 18.29 4.90 3.14
N GLY A 157 17.14 4.64 2.53
CA GLY A 157 15.97 4.07 3.23
C GLY A 157 16.19 2.60 3.59
N ASP A 158 15.64 2.17 4.72
CA ASP A 158 15.69 0.79 5.16
C ASP A 158 14.68 -0.09 4.40
N LEU A 159 15.00 -1.37 4.28
CA LEU A 159 14.18 -2.41 3.67
C LEU A 159 14.19 -3.64 4.57
N THR A 160 13.07 -4.36 4.62
CA THR A 160 13.04 -5.71 5.20
C THR A 160 12.52 -6.65 4.14
N MET A 161 13.27 -7.70 3.82
CA MET A 161 12.81 -8.74 2.91
C MET A 161 12.24 -9.89 3.73
N ILE A 162 11.00 -10.25 3.44
CA ILE A 162 10.35 -11.42 4.01
C ILE A 162 10.06 -12.41 2.89
N ARG A 163 10.02 -13.69 3.20
CA ARG A 163 9.58 -14.74 2.29
C ARG A 163 8.36 -15.42 2.88
N ILE A 164 7.34 -15.62 2.06
CA ILE A 164 6.15 -16.39 2.46
C ILE A 164 6.56 -17.85 2.56
N SER A 165 6.48 -18.40 3.77
CA SER A 165 6.92 -19.76 4.07
C SER A 165 5.77 -20.76 3.98
N GLU A 166 4.56 -20.35 4.36
CA GLU A 166 3.38 -21.21 4.36
C GLU A 166 2.16 -20.37 3.98
N LEU A 167 1.35 -20.90 3.06
CA LEU A 167 0.03 -20.37 2.70
C LEU A 167 -0.92 -21.57 2.55
N SER A 168 -1.77 -21.79 3.54
CA SER A 168 -2.76 -22.88 3.55
C SER A 168 -4.09 -22.43 4.14
N VAL A 169 -5.19 -23.05 3.69
CA VAL A 169 -6.52 -22.85 4.27
C VAL A 169 -6.80 -24.03 5.19
N ASN A 170 -7.10 -23.73 6.46
CA ASN A 170 -7.41 -24.73 7.48
C ASN A 170 -8.76 -25.35 7.21
#